data_AF-A0A538HZ83-F1
#
_entry.id   AF-A0A538HZ83-F1
#
_cell.length_a   1.000
_cell.length_b   1.000
_cell.length_c   1.000
_cell.angle_alpha   90.00
_cell.angle_beta   90.00
_cell.angle_gamma   90.00
#
_symmetry.space_group_name_H-M   'P 1'
#
loop_
_entity.id
_entity.type
_entity.pdbx_description
1 polymer ?
#
loop_
_entity_poly.entity_id
_entity_poly.type
_entity_poly.pdbx_seq_one_letter_code
_entity_poly.pdbx_strand_id
1 'polypeptide(L)'
;MLLTALSLVALAAVVTATATAAASGKSASKKANSAVQVEVFSPQKGDIAGQQSKGFFVDLALRYPSLAASGAGFQLTGPTTHQNQAPFPGTFSPGVDEKVPGLIVLLSTTTIGAKNGQNLANLFNLTGFTNQKTNEIWDTWIVGAPSFGKNVRSVLRVAIAADKNKDGIYNDAPAVVPDSNHDGRITSVDLEAYGVASNIAVVPFEISD
;
A
#
# COMPACT_ATOMS: atom_id res chain seq x y z
N MET A 1 0.63 -15.68 83.82
CA MET A 1 1.95 -15.01 83.89
C MET A 1 2.86 -15.64 82.83
N LEU A 2 3.58 -14.79 82.08
CA LEU A 2 4.78 -15.02 81.24
C LEU A 2 4.76 -16.20 80.22
N LEU A 3 4.65 -15.91 78.92
CA LEU A 3 5.73 -15.68 77.92
C LEU A 3 6.54 -16.94 77.54
N THR A 4 6.46 -17.33 76.26
CA THR A 4 7.64 -17.52 75.40
C THR A 4 7.25 -17.45 73.92
N ALA A 5 7.99 -16.62 73.19
CA ALA A 5 7.90 -16.34 71.76
C ALA A 5 8.35 -17.53 70.90
N LEU A 6 7.97 -17.56 69.62
CA LEU A 6 8.96 -17.56 68.55
C LEU A 6 8.35 -17.13 67.20
N SER A 7 9.05 -16.16 66.62
CA SER A 7 8.82 -15.41 65.39
C SER A 7 9.04 -16.21 64.11
N LEU A 8 8.16 -16.03 63.11
CA LEU A 8 8.53 -16.19 61.70
C LEU A 8 8.11 -14.92 60.94
N VAL A 9 9.12 -14.12 60.56
CA VAL A 9 8.97 -12.99 59.64
C VAL A 9 9.05 -13.55 58.23
N ALA A 10 7.94 -13.55 57.49
CA ALA A 10 7.95 -13.83 56.06
C ALA A 10 8.08 -12.49 55.31
N LEU A 11 9.27 -12.24 54.80
CA LEU A 11 9.58 -11.08 53.95
C LEU A 11 8.98 -11.34 52.55
N ALA A 12 7.82 -10.75 52.26
CA ALA A 12 7.24 -10.78 50.92
C ALA A 12 7.98 -9.77 50.03
N ALA A 13 8.90 -10.27 49.20
CA ALA A 13 9.53 -9.48 48.15
C ALA A 13 8.49 -9.22 47.04
N VAL A 14 7.97 -7.99 46.98
CA VAL A 14 7.17 -7.51 45.85
C VAL A 14 8.12 -7.25 44.69
N VAL A 15 8.19 -8.19 43.74
CA VAL A 15 8.89 -7.98 42.47
C VAL A 15 7.98 -7.10 41.60
N THR A 16 8.30 -5.81 41.52
CA THR A 16 7.69 -4.91 40.54
C THR A 16 8.24 -5.24 39.16
N ALA A 17 7.48 -6.01 38.38
CA ALA A 17 7.73 -6.19 36.96
C ALA A 17 7.51 -4.85 36.25
N THR A 18 8.58 -4.15 35.94
CA THR A 18 8.56 -3.01 35.02
C THR A 18 8.40 -3.57 33.60
N ALA A 19 7.17 -3.52 33.08
CA ALA A 19 6.92 -3.77 31.67
C ALA A 19 7.53 -2.62 30.86
N THR A 20 8.76 -2.81 30.38
CA THR A 20 9.32 -2.00 29.29
C THR A 20 8.55 -2.37 28.02
N ALA A 21 7.55 -1.56 27.69
CA ALA A 21 6.92 -1.60 26.38
C ALA A 21 8.01 -1.28 25.34
N ALA A 22 8.51 -2.32 24.67
CA ALA A 22 9.33 -2.18 23.48
C ALA A 22 8.46 -1.53 22.41
N ALA A 23 8.59 -0.21 22.27
CA ALA A 23 8.09 0.51 21.12
C ALA A 23 8.86 -0.02 19.90
N SER A 24 8.27 -0.99 19.20
CA SER A 24 8.73 -1.46 17.91
C SER A 24 8.69 -0.26 16.96
N GLY A 25 9.89 0.22 16.62
CA GLY A 25 10.10 1.37 15.76
C GLY A 25 9.42 1.16 14.41
N LYS A 26 8.30 1.86 14.19
CA LYS A 26 7.85 2.23 12.85
C LYS A 26 8.87 3.20 12.26
N SER A 27 9.96 2.68 11.71
CA SER A 27 10.78 3.41 10.74
C SER A 27 10.11 3.28 9.37
N ALA A 28 9.00 3.99 9.19
CA ALA A 28 8.66 4.51 7.89
C ALA A 28 9.36 5.87 7.83
N SER A 29 10.31 6.02 6.91
CA SER A 29 10.84 7.32 6.51
C SER A 29 9.66 8.20 6.08
N LYS A 30 9.09 8.96 7.01
CA LYS A 30 8.15 10.04 6.69
C LYS A 30 9.01 11.12 6.04
N LYS A 31 9.02 11.17 4.71
CA LYS A 31 9.42 12.40 4.02
C LYS A 31 8.43 13.46 4.49
N ALA A 32 8.88 14.37 5.35
CA ALA A 32 8.04 15.42 5.94
C ALA A 32 7.47 16.42 4.90
N ASN A 33 7.81 16.25 3.62
CA ASN A 33 7.52 17.18 2.53
C ASN A 33 6.74 16.56 1.35
N SER A 34 6.22 15.34 1.47
CA SER A 34 5.39 14.77 0.39
C SER A 34 4.00 15.39 0.40
N ALA A 35 3.55 15.90 -0.76
CA ALA A 35 2.24 16.53 -0.90
C ALA A 35 1.09 15.53 -0.75
N VAL A 36 1.31 14.28 -1.18
CA VAL A 36 0.36 13.18 -1.04
C VAL A 36 0.93 12.12 -0.10
N GLN A 37 0.09 11.51 0.73
CA GLN A 37 0.50 10.39 1.58
C GLN A 37 -0.10 9.10 1.06
N VAL A 38 0.73 8.07 0.95
CA VAL A 38 0.36 6.69 0.58
C VAL A 38 0.56 5.80 1.78
N GLU A 39 -0.49 5.08 2.19
CA GLU A 39 -0.45 4.07 3.23
C GLU A 39 -0.99 2.76 2.66
N VAL A 40 -0.23 1.67 2.79
CA VAL A 40 -0.64 0.33 2.37
C VAL A 40 -1.06 -0.45 3.61
N PHE A 41 -2.29 -0.93 3.62
CA PHE A 41 -2.85 -1.75 4.70
C PHE A 41 -2.66 -3.24 4.47
N SER A 42 -2.72 -3.67 3.20
CA SER A 42 -2.46 -5.04 2.79
C SER A 42 -1.79 -5.08 1.41
N PRO A 43 -0.81 -5.97 1.17
CA PRO A 43 -0.08 -6.72 2.20
C PRO A 43 0.72 -5.76 3.11
N GLN A 44 1.12 -6.24 4.29
CA GLN A 44 2.12 -5.59 5.14
C GLN A 44 3.49 -6.25 4.98
N LYS A 45 4.52 -5.58 5.52
CA LYS A 45 5.89 -6.07 5.45
C LYS A 45 6.02 -7.40 6.18
N GLY A 46 6.45 -8.42 5.44
CA GLY A 46 6.65 -9.78 5.96
C GLY A 46 5.39 -10.65 5.96
N ASP A 47 4.26 -10.13 5.48
CA ASP A 47 3.05 -10.93 5.33
C ASP A 47 3.25 -12.06 4.32
N ILE A 48 2.55 -13.17 4.57
CA ILE A 48 2.31 -14.21 3.58
C ILE A 48 0.88 -13.97 3.09
N ALA A 49 0.79 -13.42 1.89
CA ALA A 49 -0.47 -13.08 1.26
C ALA A 49 -0.87 -14.16 0.25
N GLY A 50 -2.17 -14.35 0.09
CA GLY A 50 -2.70 -15.33 -0.84
C GLY A 50 -3.34 -16.52 -0.15
N GLN A 51 -4.27 -17.16 -0.85
CA GLN A 51 -4.84 -18.44 -0.44
C GLN A 51 -5.18 -19.25 -1.69
N GLN A 52 -4.69 -20.48 -1.76
CA GLN A 52 -4.91 -21.48 -2.81
C GLN A 52 -4.58 -21.03 -4.22
N SER A 53 -3.56 -20.18 -4.41
CA SER A 53 -3.29 -19.47 -5.68
C SER A 53 -4.47 -18.65 -6.21
N LYS A 54 -5.51 -18.38 -5.41
CA LYS A 54 -6.73 -17.71 -5.91
C LYS A 54 -6.56 -16.21 -6.00
N GLY A 55 -5.81 -15.64 -5.06
CA GLY A 55 -5.47 -14.23 -5.07
C GLY A 55 -5.15 -13.69 -3.70
N PHE A 56 -4.74 -12.43 -3.66
CA PHE A 56 -4.45 -11.66 -2.45
C PHE A 56 -5.00 -10.24 -2.59
N PHE A 57 -5.01 -9.48 -1.51
CA PHE A 57 -5.45 -8.08 -1.53
C PHE A 57 -4.27 -7.14 -1.64
N VAL A 58 -4.42 -6.11 -2.46
CA VAL A 58 -3.73 -4.84 -2.26
C VAL A 58 -4.78 -3.84 -1.79
N ASP A 59 -4.56 -3.25 -0.62
CA ASP A 59 -5.47 -2.30 0.01
C ASP A 59 -4.66 -1.10 0.51
N LEU A 60 -5.09 0.10 0.13
CA LEU A 60 -4.35 1.32 0.39
C LEU A 60 -5.27 2.49 0.70
N ALA A 61 -4.72 3.46 1.44
CA ALA A 61 -5.29 4.79 1.56
C ALA A 61 -4.34 5.85 0.99
N LEU A 62 -4.94 6.81 0.29
CA LEU A 62 -4.31 7.98 -0.27
C LEU A 62 -4.86 9.20 0.43
N ARG A 63 -4.00 10.11 0.88
CA ARG A 63 -4.41 11.41 1.45
C ARG A 63 -3.79 12.53 0.65
N TYR A 64 -4.64 13.29 -0.02
CA TYR A 64 -4.27 14.40 -0.89
C TYR A 64 -4.34 15.76 -0.18
N PRO A 65 -3.71 16.81 -0.73
CA PRO A 65 -3.91 18.18 -0.25
C PRO A 65 -5.38 18.64 -0.36
N SER A 66 -6.08 18.16 -1.38
CA SER A 66 -7.53 18.33 -1.57
C SER A 66 -8.07 17.18 -2.41
N LEU A 67 -9.36 16.87 -2.28
CA LEU A 67 -10.01 15.87 -3.15
C LEU A 67 -9.99 16.30 -4.63
N ALA A 68 -10.11 17.59 -4.92
CA ALA A 68 -10.03 18.09 -6.30
C ALA A 68 -8.66 17.80 -6.93
N ALA A 69 -7.57 17.96 -6.18
CA ALA A 69 -6.22 17.70 -6.67
C ALA A 69 -5.96 16.21 -6.97
N SER A 70 -6.76 15.29 -6.44
CA SER A 70 -6.63 13.86 -6.76
C SER A 70 -7.08 13.51 -8.17
N GLY A 71 -7.99 14.30 -8.76
CA GLY A 71 -8.70 13.93 -9.99
C GLY A 71 -9.55 12.67 -9.85
N ALA A 72 -9.77 12.18 -8.62
CA ALA A 72 -10.29 10.84 -8.42
C ALA A 72 -11.80 10.74 -8.62
N GLY A 73 -12.25 9.53 -8.96
CA GLY A 73 -13.66 9.16 -9.07
C GLY A 73 -13.98 7.86 -8.32
N PHE A 74 -15.26 7.49 -8.25
CA PHE A 74 -15.66 6.19 -7.74
C PHE A 74 -15.29 5.09 -8.76
N GLN A 75 -14.81 3.95 -8.25
CA GLN A 75 -14.48 2.76 -9.02
C GLN A 75 -15.24 1.55 -8.46
N LEU A 76 -15.83 0.79 -9.38
CA LEU A 76 -16.45 -0.51 -9.18
C LEU A 76 -16.27 -1.25 -10.50
N THR A 77 -15.05 -1.75 -10.70
CA THR A 77 -14.59 -2.38 -11.94
C THR A 77 -14.07 -3.79 -11.65
N GLY A 78 -14.01 -4.60 -12.70
CA GLY A 78 -13.51 -5.97 -12.62
C GLY A 78 -14.04 -6.82 -13.77
N PRO A 79 -13.50 -8.04 -13.94
CA PRO A 79 -13.85 -8.92 -15.06
C PRO A 79 -15.26 -9.53 -14.94
N THR A 80 -15.95 -9.35 -13.81
CA THR A 80 -17.23 -10.00 -13.49
C THR A 80 -18.22 -9.05 -12.84
N THR A 81 -19.49 -9.44 -12.74
CA THR A 81 -20.54 -8.65 -12.06
C THR A 81 -20.28 -8.47 -10.56
N HIS A 82 -20.26 -7.21 -10.11
CA HIS A 82 -20.24 -6.82 -8.70
C HIS A 82 -21.67 -6.46 -8.25
N GLN A 83 -22.07 -6.81 -7.02
CA GLN A 83 -23.46 -6.69 -6.52
C GLN A 83 -23.85 -5.30 -5.98
N ASN A 84 -25.16 -5.12 -5.72
CA ASN A 84 -25.91 -3.95 -5.22
C ASN A 84 -25.84 -2.65 -6.04
N GLN A 85 -24.86 -2.49 -6.91
CA GLN A 85 -24.75 -1.38 -7.86
C GLN A 85 -24.14 -1.90 -9.16
N ALA A 86 -24.60 -1.39 -10.33
CA ALA A 86 -23.98 -1.74 -11.60
C ALA A 86 -22.51 -1.25 -11.63
N PRO A 87 -21.58 -1.97 -12.28
CA PRO A 87 -20.22 -1.50 -12.47
C PRO A 87 -20.18 -0.07 -13.05
N PHE A 88 -19.26 0.77 -12.56
CA PHE A 88 -19.05 2.09 -13.15
C PHE A 88 -18.40 1.94 -14.53
N PRO A 89 -18.66 2.86 -15.48
CA PRO A 89 -17.93 2.87 -16.74
C PRO A 89 -16.42 3.02 -16.52
N GLY A 90 -15.65 2.16 -17.18
CA GLY A 90 -14.20 2.18 -17.18
C GLY A 90 -13.61 0.88 -17.70
N THR A 91 -12.31 0.87 -17.95
CA THR A 91 -11.58 -0.35 -18.33
C THR A 91 -11.02 -1.06 -17.10
N PHE A 92 -10.70 -2.35 -17.26
CA PHE A 92 -10.00 -3.14 -16.25
C PHE A 92 -8.81 -3.84 -16.91
N SER A 93 -7.67 -3.17 -16.90
CA SER A 93 -6.45 -3.66 -17.56
C SER A 93 -5.22 -2.94 -16.99
N PRO A 94 -4.00 -3.52 -17.08
CA PRO A 94 -2.80 -2.83 -16.60
C PRO A 94 -2.60 -1.48 -17.32
N GLY A 95 -2.17 -0.46 -16.58
CA GLY A 95 -1.92 0.88 -17.08
C GLY A 95 -2.29 1.97 -16.07
N VAL A 96 -2.49 3.18 -16.59
CA VAL A 96 -2.95 4.35 -15.85
C VAL A 96 -4.38 4.12 -15.39
N ASP A 97 -4.67 4.33 -14.12
CA ASP A 97 -6.01 4.22 -13.56
C ASP A 97 -6.89 5.39 -14.01
N GLU A 98 -8.06 5.10 -14.56
CA GLU A 98 -8.99 6.14 -15.03
C GLU A 98 -9.66 6.92 -13.89
N LYS A 99 -9.78 6.33 -12.69
CA LYS A 99 -10.42 6.92 -11.51
C LYS A 99 -9.42 7.34 -10.45
N VAL A 100 -8.16 6.94 -10.50
CA VAL A 100 -7.06 7.47 -9.67
C VAL A 100 -5.84 7.75 -10.54
N PRO A 101 -5.90 8.79 -11.41
CA PRO A 101 -4.97 8.94 -12.55
C PRO A 101 -3.51 9.20 -12.16
N GLY A 102 -3.22 9.58 -10.92
CA GLY A 102 -1.86 9.73 -10.41
C GLY A 102 -1.25 8.46 -9.84
N LEU A 103 -2.02 7.38 -9.69
CA LEU A 103 -1.59 6.18 -8.98
C LEU A 103 -0.59 5.36 -9.82
N ILE A 104 0.51 4.99 -9.16
CA ILE A 104 1.52 4.07 -9.69
C ILE A 104 1.59 2.88 -8.74
N VAL A 105 1.30 1.69 -9.25
CA VAL A 105 1.40 0.43 -8.51
C VAL A 105 2.26 -0.56 -9.28
N LEU A 106 3.29 -1.08 -8.62
CA LEU A 106 4.23 -2.05 -9.20
C LEU A 106 4.38 -3.26 -8.28
N LEU A 107 4.45 -4.44 -8.88
CA LEU A 107 4.88 -5.67 -8.21
C LEU A 107 6.14 -6.19 -8.88
N SER A 108 7.17 -6.53 -8.09
CA SER A 108 8.45 -7.00 -8.63
C SER A 108 8.36 -8.34 -9.37
N THR A 109 7.28 -9.09 -9.17
CA THR A 109 7.03 -10.43 -9.72
C THR A 109 6.02 -10.43 -10.88
N THR A 110 5.58 -9.25 -11.34
CA THR A 110 4.69 -9.13 -12.50
C THR A 110 5.32 -9.71 -13.76
N THR A 111 4.56 -10.52 -14.49
CA THR A 111 5.00 -11.14 -15.74
C THR A 111 4.26 -10.63 -16.99
N ILE A 112 3.19 -9.85 -16.80
CA ILE A 112 2.38 -9.27 -17.88
C ILE A 112 2.89 -7.88 -18.30
N GLY A 113 2.54 -7.46 -19.52
CA GLY A 113 2.89 -6.13 -20.04
C GLY A 113 4.39 -5.85 -20.00
N ALA A 114 4.77 -4.67 -19.51
CA ALA A 114 6.16 -4.28 -19.26
C ALA A 114 6.78 -4.94 -18.00
N LYS A 115 6.25 -6.08 -17.55
CA LYS A 115 6.72 -6.86 -16.38
C LYS A 115 6.70 -6.02 -15.11
N ASN A 116 7.80 -5.98 -14.35
CA ASN A 116 7.93 -5.22 -13.10
C ASN A 116 7.86 -3.68 -13.30
N GLY A 117 7.93 -3.18 -14.53
CA GLY A 117 7.67 -1.78 -14.87
C GLY A 117 6.26 -1.46 -15.31
N GLN A 118 5.41 -2.48 -15.46
CA GLN A 118 4.01 -2.27 -15.81
C GLN A 118 3.28 -1.61 -14.64
N ASN A 119 2.69 -0.42 -14.87
CA ASN A 119 1.79 0.16 -13.88
C ASN A 119 0.51 -0.71 -13.80
N LEU A 120 0.13 -1.08 -12.58
CA LEU A 120 -1.00 -1.96 -12.27
C LEU A 120 -2.19 -1.20 -11.66
N ALA A 121 -2.12 0.13 -11.57
CA ALA A 121 -3.14 0.93 -10.91
C ALA A 121 -4.55 0.67 -11.46
N ASN A 122 -4.72 0.61 -12.78
CA ASN A 122 -6.02 0.36 -13.41
C ASN A 122 -6.56 -1.09 -13.28
N LEU A 123 -5.95 -1.90 -12.41
CA LEU A 123 -6.47 -3.19 -11.96
C LEU A 123 -7.18 -3.09 -10.60
N PHE A 124 -7.23 -1.92 -9.97
CA PHE A 124 -7.99 -1.74 -8.74
C PHE A 124 -9.48 -1.94 -9.03
N ASN A 125 -10.20 -2.52 -8.07
CA ASN A 125 -11.61 -2.85 -8.24
C ASN A 125 -12.53 -1.81 -7.62
N LEU A 126 -12.09 -1.23 -6.49
CA LEU A 126 -12.92 -0.41 -5.62
C LEU A 126 -12.16 0.85 -5.22
N THR A 127 -12.70 2.01 -5.57
CA THR A 127 -12.19 3.31 -5.12
C THR A 127 -13.33 4.04 -4.44
N GLY A 128 -13.08 4.53 -3.22
CA GLY A 128 -14.07 5.23 -2.43
C GLY A 128 -13.48 6.37 -1.60
N PHE A 129 -14.29 7.39 -1.33
CA PHE A 129 -13.92 8.54 -0.51
C PHE A 129 -14.34 8.29 0.93
N THR A 130 -13.40 8.05 1.84
CA THR A 130 -13.69 7.60 3.22
C THR A 130 -13.75 8.73 4.22
N ASN A 131 -12.87 9.74 4.08
CA ASN A 131 -12.81 10.86 5.00
C ASN A 131 -12.45 12.16 4.30
N GLN A 132 -13.47 12.98 4.04
CA GLN A 132 -13.30 14.27 3.36
C GLN A 132 -12.55 15.31 4.21
N LYS A 133 -12.51 15.18 5.55
CA LYS A 133 -11.74 16.11 6.40
C LYS A 133 -10.24 15.94 6.20
N THR A 134 -9.81 14.74 5.85
CA THR A 134 -8.41 14.40 5.58
C THR A 134 -8.13 14.17 4.11
N ASN A 135 -9.12 14.45 3.23
CA ASN A 135 -9.08 14.16 1.80
C ASN A 135 -8.62 12.72 1.51
N GLU A 136 -9.16 11.77 2.27
CA GLU A 136 -8.77 10.37 2.20
C GLU A 136 -9.62 9.61 1.17
N ILE A 137 -8.90 8.86 0.33
CA ILE A 137 -9.43 7.93 -0.66
C ILE A 137 -8.89 6.55 -0.33
N TRP A 138 -9.75 5.55 -0.33
CA TRP A 138 -9.38 4.14 -0.25
C TRP A 138 -9.46 3.52 -1.62
N ASP A 139 -8.50 2.65 -1.90
CA ASP A 139 -8.43 1.91 -3.14
C ASP A 139 -8.07 0.45 -2.86
N THR A 140 -8.85 -0.48 -3.40
CA THR A 140 -8.68 -1.91 -3.15
C THR A 140 -8.64 -2.70 -4.47
N TRP A 141 -7.65 -3.58 -4.57
CA TRP A 141 -7.48 -4.54 -5.65
C TRP A 141 -7.48 -5.98 -5.11
N ILE A 142 -8.30 -6.85 -5.70
CA ILE A 142 -8.19 -8.30 -5.56
C ILE A 142 -7.27 -8.82 -6.67
N VAL A 143 -6.04 -9.16 -6.29
CA VAL A 143 -5.01 -9.63 -7.20
C VAL A 143 -5.25 -11.08 -7.57
N GLY A 144 -5.52 -11.38 -8.84
CA GLY A 144 -5.54 -12.76 -9.35
C GLY A 144 -4.12 -13.30 -9.56
N ALA A 145 -3.74 -14.38 -8.87
CA ALA A 145 -2.34 -14.80 -8.72
C ALA A 145 -1.53 -15.14 -10.01
N PRO A 146 -2.08 -15.75 -11.09
CA PRO A 146 -1.25 -16.35 -12.15
C PRO A 146 -0.26 -15.38 -12.83
N SER A 147 -0.59 -14.09 -12.90
CA SER A 147 0.18 -13.06 -13.61
C SER A 147 1.13 -12.26 -12.72
N PHE A 148 1.07 -12.43 -11.40
CA PHE A 148 1.76 -11.57 -10.42
C PHE A 148 2.65 -12.33 -9.45
N GLY A 149 2.68 -13.66 -9.52
CA GLY A 149 3.60 -14.50 -8.75
C GLY A 149 2.88 -15.64 -8.04
N LYS A 150 3.63 -16.70 -7.74
CA LYS A 150 3.17 -17.91 -7.06
C LYS A 150 4.31 -18.49 -6.23
N ASN A 151 4.11 -18.71 -4.93
CA ASN A 151 5.12 -19.21 -3.99
C ASN A 151 6.45 -18.45 -4.10
N VAL A 152 6.38 -17.13 -4.06
CA VAL A 152 7.50 -16.23 -4.39
C VAL A 152 7.50 -14.99 -3.52
N ARG A 153 8.68 -14.49 -3.19
CA ARG A 153 8.84 -13.17 -2.56
C ARG A 153 8.61 -12.08 -3.59
N SER A 154 7.75 -11.13 -3.25
CA SER A 154 7.46 -9.96 -4.07
C SER A 154 7.69 -8.68 -3.27
N VAL A 155 7.83 -7.58 -3.99
CA VAL A 155 7.89 -6.24 -3.43
C VAL A 155 6.86 -5.39 -4.14
N LEU A 156 5.83 -4.99 -3.38
CA LEU A 156 4.86 -3.99 -3.79
C LEU A 156 5.48 -2.59 -3.63
N ARG A 157 5.37 -1.78 -4.68
CA ARG A 157 5.71 -0.36 -4.65
C ARG A 157 4.51 0.46 -5.07
N VAL A 158 4.20 1.48 -4.28
CA VAL A 158 3.08 2.40 -4.54
C VAL A 158 3.56 3.84 -4.39
N ALA A 159 3.20 4.67 -5.36
CA ALA A 159 3.45 6.09 -5.33
C ALA A 159 2.37 6.87 -6.10
N ILE A 160 2.33 8.19 -5.91
CA ILE A 160 1.55 9.12 -6.70
C ILE A 160 2.50 9.98 -7.54
N ALA A 161 2.26 10.01 -8.85
CA ALA A 161 2.97 10.88 -9.78
C ALA A 161 2.89 12.35 -9.34
N ALA A 162 3.96 13.10 -9.56
CA ALA A 162 3.88 14.55 -9.43
C ALA A 162 2.94 15.14 -10.48
N ASP A 163 2.38 16.32 -10.18
CA ASP A 163 1.73 17.17 -11.17
C ASP A 163 2.83 17.79 -12.06
N LYS A 164 3.13 17.12 -13.17
CA LYS A 164 4.19 17.45 -14.11
C LYS A 164 3.73 18.49 -15.12
N ASN A 165 2.44 18.51 -15.44
CA ASN A 165 1.86 19.46 -16.39
C ASN A 165 1.40 20.79 -15.73
N LYS A 166 1.34 20.82 -14.38
CA LYS A 166 0.98 21.96 -13.52
C LYS A 166 -0.49 22.39 -13.64
N ASP A 167 -1.40 21.46 -13.92
CA ASP A 167 -2.85 21.70 -13.96
C ASP A 167 -3.49 21.69 -12.56
N GLY A 168 -2.72 21.38 -11.52
CA GLY A 168 -3.18 21.29 -10.13
C GLY A 168 -3.76 19.92 -9.76
N ILE A 169 -3.70 18.94 -10.66
CA ILE A 169 -4.19 17.58 -10.49
C ILE A 169 -3.02 16.61 -10.60
N TYR A 170 -2.92 15.68 -9.66
CA TYR A 170 -1.93 14.61 -9.72
C TYR A 170 -2.44 13.50 -10.67
N ASN A 171 -2.38 13.74 -11.99
CA ASN A 171 -2.92 12.84 -13.03
C ASN A 171 -1.86 12.34 -14.04
N ASP A 172 -0.59 12.63 -13.80
CA ASP A 172 0.51 12.31 -14.72
C ASP A 172 1.15 10.94 -14.42
N ALA A 173 0.41 9.90 -14.01
CA ALA A 173 1.01 8.57 -13.89
C ALA A 173 1.33 7.98 -15.27
N PRO A 174 2.45 7.25 -15.43
CA PRO A 174 2.74 6.60 -16.69
C PRO A 174 2.04 5.24 -16.75
N ALA A 175 1.72 4.77 -17.97
CA ALA A 175 1.27 3.39 -18.17
C ALA A 175 2.39 2.38 -17.87
N VAL A 176 3.65 2.77 -18.10
CA VAL A 176 4.86 1.97 -17.84
C VAL A 176 5.91 2.88 -17.22
N VAL A 177 6.46 2.49 -16.07
CA VAL A 177 7.54 3.22 -15.41
C VAL A 177 8.86 2.91 -16.13
N PRO A 178 9.60 3.93 -16.60
CA PRO A 178 10.88 3.71 -17.28
C PRO A 178 11.97 3.26 -16.31
N ASP A 179 12.80 2.32 -16.75
CA ASP A 179 14.08 1.99 -16.10
C ASP A 179 15.06 3.15 -16.32
N SER A 180 15.13 4.04 -15.34
CA SER A 180 15.81 5.33 -15.46
C SER A 180 17.31 5.22 -15.20
N ASN A 181 17.74 4.20 -14.46
CA ASN A 181 19.16 3.94 -14.18
C ASN A 181 19.76 2.82 -15.05
N HIS A 182 18.94 2.18 -15.90
CA HIS A 182 19.32 1.12 -16.84
C HIS A 182 19.91 -0.12 -16.17
N ASP A 183 19.45 -0.46 -14.95
CA ASP A 183 19.91 -1.63 -14.21
C ASP A 183 19.05 -2.90 -14.42
N GLY A 184 17.98 -2.78 -15.21
CA GLY A 184 17.04 -3.84 -15.53
C GLY A 184 15.99 -4.11 -14.45
N ARG A 185 15.91 -3.28 -13.40
CA ARG A 185 14.93 -3.41 -12.31
C ARG A 185 14.20 -2.09 -12.11
N ILE A 186 12.88 -2.16 -11.94
CA ILE A 186 12.11 -0.98 -11.53
C ILE A 186 12.02 -0.94 -10.01
N THR A 187 12.59 0.12 -9.43
CA THR A 187 12.72 0.31 -7.99
C THR A 187 12.24 1.70 -7.56
N SER A 188 12.47 2.05 -6.29
CA SER A 188 12.19 3.40 -5.81
C SER A 188 13.07 4.46 -6.50
N VAL A 189 14.25 4.09 -6.98
CA VAL A 189 15.14 5.01 -7.72
C VAL A 189 14.47 5.49 -9.00
N ASP A 190 13.83 4.58 -9.73
CA ASP A 190 13.12 4.90 -10.98
C ASP A 190 11.87 5.74 -10.74
N LEU A 191 11.15 5.47 -9.65
CA LEU A 191 10.00 6.28 -9.23
C LEU A 191 10.44 7.69 -8.80
N GLU A 192 11.56 7.82 -8.10
CA GLU A 192 12.13 9.13 -7.75
C GLU A 192 12.59 9.90 -9.00
N ALA A 193 13.26 9.21 -9.93
CA ALA A 193 13.68 9.79 -11.20
C ALA A 193 12.49 10.20 -12.08
N TYR A 194 11.39 9.44 -12.05
CA TYR A 194 10.14 9.77 -12.73
C TYR A 194 9.52 11.09 -12.23
N GLY A 195 9.65 11.36 -10.94
CA GLY A 195 9.04 12.47 -10.22
C GLY A 195 7.70 12.09 -9.57
N VAL A 196 7.72 11.87 -8.26
CA VAL A 196 6.53 11.52 -7.45
C VAL A 196 6.23 12.61 -6.42
N ALA A 197 4.94 12.84 -6.16
CA ALA A 197 4.46 13.78 -5.15
C ALA A 197 4.24 13.14 -3.77
N SER A 198 4.29 11.80 -3.68
CA SER A 198 4.07 11.07 -2.45
C SER A 198 5.34 10.56 -1.78
N ASN A 199 5.20 9.95 -0.60
CA ASN A 199 6.14 8.92 -0.18
C ASN A 199 6.02 7.71 -1.11
N ILE A 200 7.11 6.96 -1.29
CA ILE A 200 7.06 5.67 -2.00
C ILE A 200 6.87 4.59 -0.94
N ALA A 201 5.70 3.97 -0.93
CA ALA A 201 5.49 2.77 -0.12
C ALA A 201 6.27 1.61 -0.74
N VAL A 202 7.05 0.89 0.07
CA VAL A 202 7.81 -0.29 -0.35
C VAL A 202 7.52 -1.42 0.63
N VAL A 203 6.80 -2.43 0.16
CA VAL A 203 6.31 -3.51 0.99
C VAL A 203 6.82 -4.85 0.46
N PRO A 204 7.87 -5.42 1.08
CA PRO A 204 8.28 -6.78 0.78
C PRO A 204 7.37 -7.78 1.51
N PHE A 205 6.86 -8.77 0.78
CA PHE A 205 5.93 -9.79 1.27
C PHE A 205 6.11 -11.09 0.47
N GLU A 206 5.44 -12.16 0.88
CA GLU A 206 5.41 -13.44 0.17
C GLU A 206 4.04 -13.68 -0.44
N ILE A 207 4.01 -14.18 -1.67
CA ILE A 207 2.79 -14.68 -2.31
C ILE A 207 2.79 -16.20 -2.13
N SER A 208 1.83 -16.73 -1.38
CA SER A 208 1.65 -18.16 -1.15
C SER A 208 0.37 -18.70 -1.78
N ASP A 209 0.44 -19.98 -2.12
CA ASP A 209 -0.73 -20.84 -2.30
C ASP A 209 -1.37 -21.24 -0.97
#